data_AF-A0A6A6BYX6-F1
#
_entry.id   AF-A0A6A6BYX6-F1
#
_cell.length_a   1.000
_cell.length_b   1.000
_cell.length_c   1.000
_cell.angle_alpha   90.00
_cell.angle_beta   90.00
_cell.angle_gamma   90.00
#
_symmetry.space_group_name_H-M   'P 1'
#
loop_
_entity.id
_entity.type
_entity.pdbx_description
1 polymer ?
#
loop_
_entity_poly.entity_id
_entity_poly.type
_entity_poly.pdbx_seq_one_letter_code
_entity_poly.pdbx_strand_id
1 'polypeptide(L)'
;VSDVLHWSICETFSEVRRMMPLWAVQGQRFIRQESLWNGARNLGETSLAREWAHEFLEDEAQGLESRYRPREASAAALSTLASSSNPRNNLIANRCLQFEELEFHGSTLQEEQERELSPEIQQERQVQRPPAVDPAEHHIHPDMRTFVSTGVVKPSSKAYMPAFTVFSDIRAATSFDVSQLGGKKDLLVTADFARTVKKAGASNVSDAYQRSVEWILTSASADSNVVDCVMAVSPHEAQQLYPHICQSSTVVLHVYKPRWNVGFRSLDDLHFFTVPPLPEPRVVRPSLLTQLNLFSGQLYFNSLEDYQRACEFLGLASTKANSHCTLAADGFILQASDEAQGALLAPRFLKEIMKIRKNGEGIGRTHVGSMLEGVFLALSDFA
;
A
#
# COMPACT_ATOMS: atom_id res chain seq x y z
N VAL A 1 -29.35 -45.78 12.54
CA VAL A 1 -28.01 -46.33 12.17
C VAL A 1 -28.05 -46.98 10.80
N SER A 2 -28.99 -47.91 10.52
CA SER A 2 -29.14 -48.53 9.20
C SER A 2 -29.32 -47.51 8.06
N ASP A 3 -30.16 -46.50 8.25
CA ASP A 3 -30.44 -45.49 7.20
C ASP A 3 -29.21 -44.62 6.88
N VAL A 4 -28.39 -44.32 7.89
CA VAL A 4 -27.14 -43.57 7.73
C VAL A 4 -26.10 -44.40 6.98
N LEU A 5 -26.00 -45.70 7.26
CA LEU A 5 -25.11 -46.61 6.53
C LEU A 5 -25.56 -46.78 5.08
N HIS A 6 -26.86 -46.98 4.86
CA HIS A 6 -27.43 -47.07 3.52
C HIS A 6 -27.16 -45.79 2.71
N TRP A 7 -27.44 -44.62 3.30
CA TRP A 7 -27.14 -43.33 2.69
C TRP A 7 -25.66 -43.17 2.36
N SER A 8 -24.76 -43.45 3.31
CA SER A 8 -23.31 -43.30 3.11
C SER A 8 -22.79 -44.20 1.98
N ILE A 9 -23.30 -45.43 1.89
CA ILE A 9 -22.96 -46.36 0.81
C ILE A 9 -23.46 -45.82 -0.54
N CYS A 10 -24.72 -45.38 -0.61
CA CYS A 10 -25.29 -44.80 -1.83
C CYS A 10 -24.54 -43.55 -2.31
N GLU A 11 -24.19 -42.64 -1.40
CA GLU A 11 -23.40 -41.45 -1.74
C GLU A 11 -22.00 -41.84 -2.25
N THR A 12 -21.33 -42.78 -1.58
CA THR A 12 -20.01 -43.26 -2.04
C THR A 12 -20.09 -43.84 -3.45
N PHE A 13 -21.10 -44.67 -3.75
CA PHE A 13 -21.28 -45.21 -5.10
C PHE A 13 -21.60 -44.12 -6.14
N SER A 14 -22.39 -43.13 -5.77
CA SER A 14 -22.77 -42.01 -6.63
C SER A 14 -21.56 -41.11 -6.92
N GLU A 15 -20.73 -40.85 -5.90
CA GLU A 15 -19.50 -40.09 -6.02
C GLU A 15 -18.46 -40.83 -6.87
N VAL A 16 -18.24 -42.13 -6.64
CA VAL A 16 -17.34 -42.96 -7.46
C VAL A 16 -17.77 -42.95 -8.92
N ARG A 17 -19.08 -43.05 -9.20
CA ARG A 17 -19.61 -42.96 -10.57
C ARG A 17 -19.32 -41.58 -11.18
N ARG A 18 -19.57 -40.50 -10.42
CA ARG A 18 -19.32 -39.12 -10.86
C ARG A 18 -17.85 -38.86 -11.15
N MET A 19 -16.92 -39.43 -10.38
CA MET A 19 -15.48 -39.24 -10.56
C MET A 19 -14.85 -40.12 -11.65
N MET A 20 -15.55 -41.17 -12.10
CA MET A 20 -15.02 -42.16 -13.05
C MET A 20 -14.53 -41.54 -14.37
N PRO A 21 -15.22 -40.56 -14.99
CA PRO A 21 -14.72 -39.92 -16.21
C PRO A 21 -13.45 -39.10 -15.97
N LEU A 22 -13.36 -38.38 -14.84
CA LEU A 22 -12.17 -37.62 -14.47
C LEU A 22 -10.97 -38.54 -14.24
N TRP A 23 -11.18 -39.63 -13.50
CA TRP A 23 -10.17 -40.67 -13.31
C TRP A 23 -9.67 -41.22 -14.65
N ALA A 24 -10.57 -41.45 -15.62
CA ALA A 24 -10.20 -41.95 -16.93
C ALA A 24 -9.33 -40.96 -17.73
N VAL A 25 -9.70 -39.66 -17.73
CA VAL A 25 -8.93 -38.59 -18.37
C VAL A 25 -7.56 -38.43 -17.72
N GLN A 26 -7.49 -38.42 -16.39
CA GLN A 26 -6.23 -38.36 -15.63
C GLN A 26 -5.34 -39.58 -15.90
N GLY A 27 -5.94 -40.78 -15.98
CA GLY A 27 -5.22 -42.01 -16.30
C GLY A 27 -4.63 -42.00 -17.72
N GLN A 28 -5.40 -41.54 -18.71
CA GLN A 28 -4.92 -41.38 -20.08
C GLN A 28 -3.78 -40.35 -20.15
N ARG A 29 -3.94 -39.21 -19.46
CA ARG A 29 -2.91 -38.16 -19.35
C ARG A 29 -1.63 -38.72 -18.74
N PHE A 30 -1.75 -39.45 -17.63
CA PHE A 30 -0.61 -40.10 -16.99
C PHE A 30 0.11 -41.06 -17.95
N ILE A 31 -0.62 -41.92 -18.66
CA ILE A 31 -0.02 -42.87 -19.62
C ILE A 31 0.75 -42.15 -20.74
N ARG A 32 0.22 -41.04 -21.27
CA ARG A 32 0.90 -40.20 -22.27
C ARG A 32 2.14 -39.54 -21.69
N GLN A 33 2.02 -38.91 -20.52
CA GLN A 33 3.12 -38.19 -19.88
C GLN A 33 4.24 -39.14 -19.44
N GLU A 34 3.92 -40.34 -18.98
CA GLU A 34 4.91 -41.36 -18.63
C GLU A 34 5.72 -41.80 -19.86
N SER A 35 5.09 -41.95 -21.04
CA SER A 35 5.83 -42.27 -22.26
C SER A 35 6.79 -41.15 -22.68
N LEU A 36 6.36 -39.90 -22.55
CA LEU A 36 7.21 -38.73 -22.83
C LEU A 36 8.37 -38.64 -21.82
N TRP A 37 8.09 -38.89 -20.55
CA TRP A 37 9.08 -38.89 -19.48
C TRP A 37 10.15 -39.96 -19.68
N ASN A 38 9.75 -41.17 -20.07
CA ASN A 38 10.68 -42.24 -20.40
C ASN A 38 11.51 -41.93 -21.65
N GLY A 39 10.93 -41.25 -22.65
CA GLY A 39 11.65 -40.79 -23.85
C GLY A 39 12.68 -39.69 -23.55
N ALA A 40 12.38 -38.80 -22.60
CA ALA A 40 13.28 -37.73 -22.16
C ALA A 40 14.44 -38.20 -21.25
N ARG A 41 14.42 -39.46 -20.82
CA ARG A 41 15.40 -40.04 -19.90
C ARG A 41 16.46 -40.83 -20.68
N ASN A 42 17.70 -40.32 -20.70
CA ASN A 42 18.83 -40.99 -21.33
C ASN A 42 19.80 -41.49 -20.24
N LEU A 43 20.02 -42.82 -20.16
CA LEU A 43 21.05 -43.43 -19.29
C LEU A 43 20.98 -43.00 -17.80
N GLY A 44 19.78 -42.66 -17.31
CA GLY A 44 19.57 -42.26 -15.91
C GLY A 44 19.58 -40.76 -15.67
N GLU A 45 20.06 -39.95 -16.62
CA GLU A 45 19.94 -38.49 -16.59
C GLU A 45 18.68 -38.02 -17.34
N THR A 46 17.94 -37.10 -16.74
CA THR A 46 16.75 -36.50 -17.35
C THR A 46 17.18 -35.22 -18.07
N SER A 47 17.07 -35.20 -19.40
CA SER A 47 17.33 -33.99 -20.19
C SER A 47 16.02 -33.43 -20.73
N LEU A 48 15.43 -32.48 -20.01
CA LEU A 48 14.21 -31.77 -20.41
C LEU A 48 14.54 -30.65 -21.40
N ALA A 49 14.94 -31.03 -22.62
CA ALA A 49 15.07 -30.08 -23.72
C ALA A 49 13.73 -29.38 -24.02
N ARG A 50 13.79 -28.20 -24.63
CA ARG A 50 12.60 -27.40 -24.99
C ARG A 50 11.59 -28.20 -25.82
N GLU A 51 12.07 -29.10 -26.67
CA GLU A 51 11.26 -29.99 -27.50
C GLU A 51 10.37 -30.90 -26.65
N TRP A 52 10.93 -31.55 -25.63
CA TRP A 52 10.16 -32.35 -24.69
C TRP A 52 9.15 -31.52 -23.92
N ALA A 53 9.53 -30.33 -23.45
CA ALA A 53 8.63 -29.43 -22.74
C ALA A 53 7.41 -29.04 -23.59
N HIS A 54 7.57 -28.84 -24.91
CA HIS A 54 6.45 -28.59 -25.82
C HIS A 54 5.51 -29.79 -25.94
N GLU A 55 6.04 -31.02 -25.98
CA GLU A 55 5.22 -32.25 -26.07
C GLU A 55 4.40 -32.53 -24.79
N PHE A 56 4.86 -32.02 -23.64
CA PHE A 56 4.14 -32.07 -22.36
C PHE A 56 2.98 -31.09 -22.26
N LEU A 57 2.89 -30.09 -23.15
CA LEU A 57 1.82 -29.10 -23.13
C LEU A 57 0.46 -29.74 -23.47
N GLU A 58 -0.57 -29.24 -22.80
CA GLU A 58 -1.96 -29.55 -23.09
C GLU A 58 -2.65 -28.31 -23.63
N ASP A 59 -3.72 -28.53 -24.40
CA ASP A 59 -4.54 -27.44 -24.90
C ASP A 59 -5.45 -26.93 -23.76
N GLU A 60 -4.94 -25.96 -23.00
CA GLU A 60 -5.67 -25.33 -21.90
C GLU A 60 -6.81 -24.41 -22.41
N ALA A 61 -6.72 -23.95 -23.66
CA ALA A 61 -7.62 -22.97 -24.25
C ALA A 61 -8.64 -23.63 -25.20
N GLN A 62 -9.71 -24.18 -24.64
CA GLN A 62 -10.80 -24.71 -25.45
C GLN A 62 -11.62 -23.59 -26.11
N GLY A 63 -11.83 -23.69 -27.42
CA GLY A 63 -12.72 -22.78 -28.15
C GLY A 63 -14.18 -22.90 -27.70
N LEU A 64 -14.95 -21.82 -27.88
CA LEU A 64 -16.37 -21.72 -27.48
C LEU A 64 -17.21 -22.91 -28.02
N GLU A 65 -17.03 -23.24 -29.29
CA GLU A 65 -17.71 -24.39 -29.93
C GLU A 65 -17.31 -25.75 -29.33
N SER A 66 -16.09 -25.88 -28.81
CA SER A 66 -15.66 -27.12 -28.15
C SER A 66 -16.33 -27.28 -26.79
N ARG A 67 -16.54 -26.17 -26.07
CA ARG A 67 -17.08 -26.16 -24.70
C ARG A 67 -18.62 -26.19 -24.65
N TYR A 68 -19.30 -25.56 -25.61
CA TYR A 68 -20.75 -25.34 -25.53
C TYR A 68 -21.59 -26.09 -26.58
N ARG A 69 -20.99 -26.73 -27.58
CA ARG A 69 -21.75 -27.47 -28.59
C ARG A 69 -22.41 -28.72 -27.97
N PRO A 70 -23.72 -28.93 -28.13
CA PRO A 70 -24.40 -30.17 -27.70
C PRO A 70 -23.81 -31.39 -28.42
N ARG A 71 -23.46 -32.45 -27.67
CA ARG A 71 -22.90 -33.70 -28.20
C ARG A 71 -23.50 -34.92 -27.49
N GLU A 72 -23.67 -36.02 -28.20
CA GLU A 72 -23.91 -37.35 -27.60
C GLU A 72 -22.56 -37.93 -27.14
N ALA A 73 -22.17 -37.59 -25.92
CA ALA A 73 -20.74 -37.41 -25.60
C ALA A 73 -20.03 -38.61 -24.95
N SER A 74 -20.76 -39.60 -24.43
CA SER A 74 -20.16 -40.67 -23.62
C SER A 74 -19.49 -41.79 -24.44
N ALA A 75 -20.19 -42.31 -25.45
CA ALA A 75 -19.70 -43.46 -26.23
C ALA A 75 -18.48 -43.11 -27.11
N ALA A 76 -18.44 -41.89 -27.66
CA ALA A 76 -17.34 -41.44 -28.51
C ALA A 76 -16.00 -41.27 -27.75
N ALA A 77 -16.06 -40.77 -26.51
CA ALA A 77 -14.87 -40.61 -25.66
C ALA A 77 -14.28 -41.98 -25.28
N LEU A 78 -15.12 -42.92 -24.87
CA LEU A 78 -14.71 -44.29 -24.54
C LEU A 78 -14.16 -45.05 -25.76
N SER A 79 -14.78 -44.88 -26.93
CA SER A 79 -14.28 -45.47 -28.18
C SER A 79 -12.90 -44.91 -28.57
N THR A 80 -12.67 -43.60 -28.34
CA THR A 80 -11.38 -42.96 -28.62
C THR A 80 -10.30 -43.47 -27.67
N LEU A 81 -10.61 -43.61 -26.38
CA LEU A 81 -9.74 -44.21 -25.38
C LEU A 81 -9.37 -45.67 -25.75
N ALA A 82 -10.37 -46.47 -26.13
CA ALA A 82 -10.22 -47.88 -26.50
C ALA A 82 -9.50 -48.10 -27.85
N SER A 83 -9.46 -47.09 -28.72
CA SER A 83 -8.77 -47.16 -30.02
C SER A 83 -7.30 -46.76 -29.93
N SER A 84 -6.81 -46.39 -28.75
CA SER A 84 -5.44 -45.93 -28.58
C SER A 84 -4.43 -47.08 -28.60
N SER A 85 -3.19 -46.79 -29.03
CA SER A 85 -2.15 -47.81 -29.20
C SER A 85 -1.64 -48.42 -27.89
N ASN A 86 -1.94 -47.83 -26.72
CA ASN A 86 -1.47 -48.32 -25.43
C ASN A 86 -2.50 -49.28 -24.80
N PRO A 87 -2.16 -50.56 -24.53
CA PRO A 87 -3.11 -51.53 -23.96
C PRO A 87 -3.64 -51.12 -22.59
N ARG A 88 -2.94 -50.24 -21.84
CA ARG A 88 -3.41 -49.73 -20.54
C ARG A 88 -4.63 -48.81 -20.67
N ASN A 89 -4.78 -48.09 -21.78
CA ASN A 89 -5.96 -47.27 -22.02
C ASN A 89 -7.22 -48.14 -22.24
N ASN A 90 -7.06 -49.35 -22.78
CA ASN A 90 -8.17 -50.30 -22.91
C ASN A 90 -8.64 -50.79 -21.53
N LEU A 91 -7.73 -50.92 -20.56
CA LEU A 91 -8.11 -51.25 -19.18
C LEU A 91 -8.92 -50.13 -18.53
N ILE A 92 -8.53 -48.87 -18.78
CA ILE A 92 -9.29 -47.69 -18.33
C ILE A 92 -10.68 -47.67 -18.98
N ALA A 93 -10.76 -47.84 -20.30
CA ALA A 93 -12.04 -47.87 -21.01
C ALA A 93 -12.96 -49.01 -20.52
N ASN A 94 -12.41 -50.22 -20.35
CA ASN A 94 -13.16 -51.37 -19.81
C ASN A 94 -13.64 -51.13 -18.39
N ARG A 95 -12.87 -50.43 -17.56
CA ARG A 95 -13.30 -50.06 -16.20
C ARG A 95 -14.45 -49.07 -16.24
N CYS A 96 -14.40 -48.08 -17.12
CA CYS A 96 -15.51 -47.14 -17.31
C CYS A 96 -16.80 -47.83 -17.79
N LEU A 97 -16.70 -48.86 -18.64
CA LEU A 97 -17.87 -49.63 -19.11
C LEU A 97 -18.60 -50.41 -17.99
N GLN A 98 -17.99 -50.56 -16.81
CA GLN A 98 -18.65 -51.16 -15.64
C GLN A 98 -19.60 -50.18 -14.93
N PHE A 99 -19.64 -48.91 -15.36
CA PHE A 99 -20.50 -47.87 -14.81
C PHE A 99 -21.49 -47.43 -15.89
N GLU A 100 -22.77 -47.40 -15.54
CA GLU A 100 -23.83 -46.89 -16.40
C GLU A 100 -23.82 -45.35 -16.42
N GLU A 101 -24.25 -44.77 -17.55
CA GLU A 101 -24.52 -43.33 -17.70
C GLU A 101 -23.34 -42.40 -17.33
N LEU A 102 -22.12 -42.78 -17.70
CA LEU A 102 -20.96 -41.91 -17.50
C LEU A 102 -21.03 -40.65 -18.38
N GLU A 103 -21.05 -39.48 -17.76
CA GLU A 103 -21.04 -38.19 -18.45
C GLU A 103 -19.61 -37.65 -18.59
N PHE A 104 -18.91 -37.98 -19.68
CA PHE A 104 -17.54 -37.48 -19.92
C PHE A 104 -17.44 -35.97 -20.16
N HIS A 105 -18.56 -35.28 -20.35
CA HIS A 105 -18.62 -33.88 -20.78
C HIS A 105 -19.49 -33.02 -19.86
N GLY A 106 -19.75 -33.49 -18.63
CA GLY A 106 -20.37 -32.64 -17.62
C GLY A 106 -19.45 -31.47 -17.33
N SER A 107 -19.93 -30.24 -17.52
CA SER A 107 -19.26 -28.99 -17.07
C SER A 107 -18.93 -29.01 -15.57
N THR A 108 -19.48 -29.98 -14.83
CA THR A 108 -19.28 -30.29 -13.42
C THR A 108 -18.08 -31.17 -13.09
N LEU A 109 -17.44 -31.85 -14.06
CA LEU A 109 -16.31 -32.77 -13.78
C LEU A 109 -15.01 -32.06 -13.38
N GLN A 110 -14.94 -30.75 -13.62
CA GLN A 110 -13.78 -29.91 -13.33
C GLN A 110 -14.09 -28.83 -12.29
N GLU A 111 -15.27 -28.89 -11.67
CA GLU A 111 -15.59 -28.07 -10.50
C GLU A 111 -15.22 -28.85 -9.24
N GLU A 112 -13.93 -28.84 -8.89
CA GLU A 112 -13.61 -28.82 -7.46
C GLU A 112 -14.22 -27.53 -6.92
N GLN A 113 -15.46 -27.60 -6.43
CA GLN A 113 -16.03 -26.50 -5.66
C GLN A 113 -15.32 -26.45 -4.30
N GLU A 114 -14.06 -26.02 -4.29
CA GLU A 114 -13.57 -25.19 -3.20
C GLU A 114 -14.41 -23.92 -3.23
N ARG A 115 -15.54 -23.94 -2.53
CA ARG A 115 -16.32 -22.74 -2.23
C ARG A 115 -15.55 -21.91 -1.21
N GLU A 116 -14.38 -21.42 -1.57
CA GLU A 116 -13.96 -20.11 -1.09
C GLU A 116 -14.81 -19.11 -1.87
N LEU A 117 -15.98 -18.77 -1.32
CA LEU A 117 -16.71 -17.57 -1.74
C LEU A 117 -15.88 -16.35 -1.30
N SER A 118 -14.73 -16.13 -1.94
CA SER A 118 -14.16 -14.81 -2.08
C SER A 118 -14.90 -14.17 -3.24
N PRO A 119 -15.93 -13.33 -3.02
CA PRO A 119 -16.51 -12.56 -4.10
C PRO A 119 -15.38 -11.73 -4.72
N GLU A 120 -14.89 -12.15 -5.88
CA GLU A 120 -13.99 -11.35 -6.71
C GLU A 120 -14.80 -10.19 -7.26
N ILE A 121 -15.00 -9.17 -6.42
CA ILE A 121 -15.42 -7.86 -6.88
C ILE A 121 -14.22 -7.30 -7.63
N GLN A 122 -14.14 -7.57 -8.93
CA GLN A 122 -13.24 -6.86 -9.83
C GLN A 122 -13.74 -5.42 -9.95
N GLN A 123 -13.33 -4.57 -9.00
CA GLN A 123 -13.46 -3.12 -9.14
C GLN A 123 -12.46 -2.68 -10.21
N GLU A 124 -12.97 -2.41 -11.42
CA GLU A 124 -12.22 -1.63 -12.40
C GLU A 124 -12.04 -0.21 -11.87
N ARG A 125 -10.93 0.03 -11.15
CA ARG A 125 -10.53 1.35 -10.70
C ARG A 125 -10.11 2.17 -11.93
N GLN A 126 -11.01 3.00 -12.44
CA GLN A 126 -10.62 4.05 -13.39
C GLN A 126 -9.75 5.07 -12.66
N VAL A 127 -8.44 4.99 -12.86
CA VAL A 127 -7.49 5.93 -12.26
C VAL A 127 -7.53 7.23 -13.07
N GLN A 128 -8.28 8.22 -12.60
CA GLN A 128 -8.18 9.58 -13.10
C GLN A 128 -6.82 10.16 -12.69
N ARG A 129 -5.90 10.26 -13.63
CA ARG A 129 -4.61 10.92 -13.39
C ARG A 129 -4.78 12.44 -13.36
N PRO A 130 -3.94 13.16 -12.60
CA PRO A 130 -3.88 14.60 -12.69
C PRO A 130 -3.63 15.06 -14.14
N PRO A 131 -4.12 16.25 -14.55
CA PRO A 131 -3.80 16.83 -15.84
C PRO A 131 -2.28 16.87 -16.10
N ALA A 132 -1.87 16.79 -17.36
CA ALA A 132 -0.46 16.99 -17.70
C ALA A 132 -0.08 18.47 -17.50
N VAL A 133 0.99 18.74 -16.77
CA VAL A 133 1.53 20.09 -16.53
C VAL A 133 3.05 20.06 -16.67
N ASP A 134 3.63 21.15 -17.15
CA ASP A 134 5.08 21.28 -17.29
C ASP A 134 5.78 21.20 -15.92
N PRO A 135 6.82 20.36 -15.77
CA PRO A 135 7.56 20.25 -14.51
C PRO A 135 8.35 21.54 -14.24
N ALA A 136 8.45 21.92 -12.97
CA ALA A 136 9.35 22.99 -12.55
C ALA A 136 10.81 22.57 -12.76
N GLU A 137 11.66 23.53 -13.13
CA GLU A 137 13.09 23.29 -13.24
C GLU A 137 13.71 23.21 -11.85
N HIS A 138 14.44 22.13 -11.61
CA HIS A 138 15.09 21.89 -10.34
C HIS A 138 16.30 22.80 -10.14
N HIS A 139 16.48 23.31 -8.93
CA HIS A 139 17.60 24.18 -8.58
C HIS A 139 18.04 24.01 -7.13
N ILE A 140 19.35 23.91 -6.91
CA ILE A 140 19.94 23.87 -5.58
C ILE A 140 20.40 25.26 -5.20
N HIS A 141 19.71 25.85 -4.22
CA HIS A 141 20.07 27.17 -3.73
C HIS A 141 21.43 27.15 -3.02
N PRO A 142 22.29 28.19 -3.17
CA PRO A 142 23.60 28.24 -2.49
C PRO A 142 23.52 28.07 -0.97
N ASP A 143 22.52 28.68 -0.32
CA ASP A 143 22.30 28.52 1.12
C ASP A 143 22.00 27.07 1.54
N MET A 144 21.52 26.19 0.64
CA MET A 144 21.40 24.74 0.94
C MET A 144 22.77 24.08 1.06
N ARG A 145 23.74 24.48 0.23
CA ARG A 145 25.12 23.98 0.34
C ARG A 145 25.76 24.45 1.64
N THR A 146 25.53 25.71 2.01
CA THR A 146 25.96 26.27 3.29
C THR A 146 25.34 25.49 4.45
N PHE A 147 24.03 25.24 4.42
CA PHE A 147 23.34 24.44 5.43
C PHE A 147 23.93 23.02 5.56
N VAL A 148 24.16 22.32 4.45
CA VAL A 148 24.78 20.97 4.50
C VAL A 148 26.18 21.00 5.12
N SER A 149 26.95 22.07 4.87
CA SER A 149 28.29 22.21 5.43
C SER A 149 28.33 22.60 6.91
N THR A 150 27.40 23.47 7.36
CA THR A 150 27.46 24.06 8.70
C THR A 150 26.41 23.50 9.67
N GLY A 151 25.34 22.90 9.16
CA GLY A 151 24.14 22.52 9.94
C GLY A 151 23.28 23.71 10.38
N VAL A 152 23.65 24.94 10.02
CA VAL A 152 23.01 26.16 10.51
C VAL A 152 22.05 26.72 9.46
N VAL A 153 20.80 26.88 9.86
CA VAL A 153 19.77 27.55 9.05
C VAL A 153 20.03 29.06 9.08
N LYS A 154 20.37 29.64 7.93
CA LYS A 154 20.48 31.08 7.75
C LYS A 154 19.10 31.76 7.87
N PRO A 155 18.93 32.73 8.79
CA PRO A 155 17.69 33.50 8.88
C PRO A 155 17.38 34.22 7.55
N SER A 156 16.10 34.26 7.17
CA SER A 156 15.61 34.99 5.99
C SER A 156 16.12 34.50 4.62
N SER A 157 16.69 33.30 4.54
CA SER A 157 16.99 32.68 3.24
C SER A 157 15.71 32.40 2.46
N LYS A 158 15.79 32.51 1.13
CA LYS A 158 14.72 32.06 0.21
C LYS A 158 14.84 30.59 -0.18
N ALA A 159 15.87 29.90 0.30
CA ALA A 159 16.12 28.48 0.02
C ALA A 159 15.07 27.55 0.63
N TYR A 160 14.51 27.95 1.76
CA TYR A 160 13.59 27.15 2.55
C TYR A 160 12.53 28.03 3.22
N MET A 161 11.44 27.39 3.61
CA MET A 161 10.30 28.02 4.28
C MET A 161 9.75 27.09 5.37
N PRO A 162 8.94 27.58 6.32
CA PRO A 162 8.23 26.72 7.27
C PRO A 162 7.37 25.69 6.53
N ALA A 163 7.39 24.43 6.96
CA ALA A 163 6.86 23.34 6.15
C ALA A 163 5.39 23.50 5.74
N PHE A 164 4.53 23.91 6.67
CA PHE A 164 3.12 24.07 6.40
C PHE A 164 2.83 25.15 5.34
N THR A 165 3.69 26.17 5.15
CA THR A 165 3.43 27.24 4.15
C THR A 165 3.40 26.73 2.71
N VAL A 166 3.90 25.52 2.44
CA VAL A 166 3.75 24.85 1.13
C VAL A 166 2.28 24.68 0.76
N PHE A 167 1.42 24.56 1.75
CA PHE A 167 -0.01 24.34 1.56
C PHE A 167 -0.79 25.61 1.24
N SER A 168 -0.15 26.79 1.20
CA SER A 168 -0.81 28.06 0.88
C SER A 168 -1.36 28.13 -0.56
N ASP A 169 -0.84 27.30 -1.47
CA ASP A 169 -1.29 27.21 -2.88
C ASP A 169 -2.34 26.08 -3.11
N ILE A 170 -2.91 25.51 -2.04
CA ILE A 170 -3.98 24.49 -2.10
C ILE A 170 -5.34 25.18 -2.08
N ARG A 171 -6.36 24.57 -2.72
CA ARG A 171 -7.77 25.01 -2.58
C ARG A 171 -8.21 25.25 -1.13
N ALA A 172 -7.87 24.34 -0.23
CA ALA A 172 -8.27 24.39 1.17
C ALA A 172 -7.70 25.61 1.92
N ALA A 173 -6.57 26.17 1.48
CA ALA A 173 -5.96 27.34 2.11
C ALA A 173 -6.77 28.62 1.94
N THR A 174 -7.73 28.67 1.02
CA THR A 174 -8.67 29.81 0.91
C THR A 174 -9.51 30.03 2.16
N SER A 175 -9.68 28.98 2.98
CA SER A 175 -10.52 28.98 4.19
C SER A 175 -9.74 28.94 5.50
N PHE A 176 -8.40 28.91 5.45
CA PHE A 176 -7.55 28.77 6.63
C PHE A 176 -6.20 29.45 6.45
N ASP A 177 -5.81 30.27 7.42
CA ASP A 177 -4.46 30.86 7.46
C ASP A 177 -3.45 29.82 7.94
N VAL A 178 -2.69 29.29 6.98
CA VAL A 178 -1.69 28.24 7.17
C VAL A 178 -0.56 28.67 8.13
N SER A 179 -0.36 29.98 8.32
CA SER A 179 0.65 30.48 9.25
C SER A 179 0.37 30.08 10.70
N GLN A 180 -0.89 29.80 11.05
CA GLN A 180 -1.31 29.37 12.38
C GLN A 180 -0.77 27.98 12.77
N LEU A 181 -0.46 27.11 11.79
CA LEU A 181 0.18 25.81 12.03
C LEU A 181 1.71 25.93 12.18
N GLY A 182 2.27 27.12 11.91
CA GLY A 182 3.72 27.37 11.81
C GLY A 182 4.36 27.92 13.09
N GLY A 183 3.90 27.51 14.28
CA GLY A 183 4.29 28.12 15.56
C GLY A 183 5.80 28.15 15.87
N LYS A 184 6.58 27.15 15.42
CA LYS A 184 8.06 27.15 15.49
C LYS A 184 8.66 26.76 14.14
N LYS A 185 9.66 27.53 13.67
CA LYS A 185 10.33 27.36 12.36
C LYS A 185 11.33 26.19 12.35
N ASP A 186 11.05 25.14 13.11
CA ASP A 186 11.94 24.01 13.34
C ASP A 186 11.73 22.93 12.26
N LEU A 187 10.52 22.84 11.71
CA LEU A 187 10.18 22.03 10.55
C LEU A 187 10.16 22.90 9.28
N LEU A 188 11.10 22.63 8.39
CA LEU A 188 11.30 23.38 7.15
C LEU A 188 11.11 22.48 5.93
N VAL A 189 10.90 23.13 4.79
CA VAL A 189 10.91 22.54 3.46
C VAL A 189 11.72 23.44 2.54
N THR A 190 12.39 22.86 1.55
CA THR A 190 13.09 23.65 0.54
C THR A 190 12.14 24.23 -0.50
N ALA A 191 12.58 25.31 -1.16
CA ALA A 191 11.84 25.89 -2.27
C ALA A 191 11.71 24.92 -3.45
N ASP A 192 12.73 24.09 -3.68
CA ASP A 192 12.69 23.03 -4.69
C ASP A 192 11.72 21.92 -4.28
N PHE A 193 11.68 21.53 -2.99
CA PHE A 193 10.68 20.61 -2.46
C PHE A 193 9.26 21.08 -2.75
N ALA A 194 8.99 22.35 -2.45
CA ALA A 194 7.68 22.99 -2.55
C ALA A 194 7.19 23.18 -4.00
N ARG A 195 8.09 23.42 -4.96
CA ARG A 195 7.73 23.75 -6.35
C ARG A 195 7.96 22.57 -7.27
N THR A 196 6.88 21.85 -7.60
CA THR A 196 6.92 20.67 -8.46
C THR A 196 6.58 20.96 -9.93
N VAL A 197 5.69 21.92 -10.18
CA VAL A 197 5.18 22.27 -11.51
C VAL A 197 5.33 23.76 -11.82
N LYS A 198 5.43 24.11 -13.11
CA LYS A 198 5.40 25.52 -13.54
C LYS A 198 3.99 26.09 -13.32
N LYS A 199 3.90 27.24 -12.64
CA LYS A 199 2.62 27.92 -12.41
C LYS A 199 2.10 28.50 -13.74
N ALA A 200 1.11 27.86 -14.37
CA ALA A 200 0.38 28.40 -15.52
C ALA A 200 -0.87 29.17 -15.06
N GLY A 201 -0.79 30.49 -14.85
CA GLY A 201 -1.96 31.33 -14.54
C GLY A 201 -2.37 31.49 -13.05
N ALA A 202 -3.50 32.17 -12.82
CA ALA A 202 -3.92 32.72 -11.52
C ALA A 202 -4.63 31.73 -10.56
N SER A 203 -5.15 30.60 -11.05
CA SER A 203 -5.80 29.57 -10.22
C SER A 203 -5.07 28.23 -10.32
N ASN A 204 -3.81 28.21 -9.91
CA ASN A 204 -3.04 26.97 -9.87
C ASN A 204 -3.26 26.24 -8.56
N VAL A 205 -4.25 25.35 -8.58
CA VAL A 205 -4.49 24.37 -7.52
C VAL A 205 -3.37 23.33 -7.58
N SER A 206 -2.47 23.36 -6.61
CA SER A 206 -1.31 22.45 -6.53
C SER A 206 -1.62 21.09 -5.89
N ASP A 207 -2.88 20.85 -5.48
CA ASP A 207 -3.34 19.68 -4.73
C ASP A 207 -2.76 18.37 -5.29
N ALA A 208 -2.91 18.14 -6.59
CA ALA A 208 -2.52 16.90 -7.24
C ALA A 208 -1.00 16.74 -7.49
N TYR A 209 -0.21 17.80 -7.30
CA TYR A 209 1.23 17.82 -7.59
C TYR A 209 2.07 17.99 -6.33
N GLN A 210 1.48 17.79 -5.15
CA GLN A 210 2.24 17.81 -3.90
C GLN A 210 3.25 16.67 -3.86
N ARG A 211 4.44 16.99 -3.36
CA ARG A 211 5.50 15.99 -3.18
C ARG A 211 5.31 15.20 -1.89
N SER A 212 5.57 13.90 -1.95
CA SER A 212 5.69 13.04 -0.77
C SER A 212 6.93 13.44 0.04
N VAL A 213 6.82 13.36 1.36
CA VAL A 213 7.97 13.58 2.25
C VAL A 213 8.72 12.25 2.36
N GLU A 214 9.80 12.14 1.60
CA GLU A 214 10.62 10.91 1.54
C GLU A 214 12.06 11.14 2.02
N TRP A 215 12.59 12.33 1.77
CA TRP A 215 13.97 12.71 2.07
C TRP A 215 13.96 13.84 3.09
N ILE A 216 14.60 13.58 4.24
CA ILE A 216 14.67 14.51 5.35
C ILE A 216 16.13 14.77 5.70
N LEU A 217 16.50 16.04 5.83
CA LEU A 217 17.74 16.45 6.47
C LEU A 217 17.46 16.83 7.92
N THR A 218 18.27 16.33 8.85
CA THR A 218 18.29 16.83 10.23
C THR A 218 19.60 17.53 10.50
N SER A 219 19.55 18.61 11.28
CA SER A 219 20.74 19.22 11.87
C SER A 219 20.64 19.24 13.39
N ALA A 220 21.80 19.11 14.03
CA ALA A 220 21.96 19.20 15.47
C ALA A 220 23.24 19.99 15.76
N SER A 221 23.24 20.75 16.85
CA SER A 221 24.43 21.43 17.36
C SER A 221 25.55 20.43 17.67
N ALA A 222 26.81 20.85 17.53
CA ALA A 222 27.98 19.97 17.68
C ALA A 222 28.06 19.28 19.06
N ASP A 223 27.52 19.92 20.10
CA ASP A 223 27.57 19.45 21.49
C ASP A 223 26.28 18.72 21.93
N SER A 224 25.33 18.50 21.02
CA SER A 224 24.00 17.96 21.34
C SER A 224 23.56 16.91 20.34
N ASN A 225 23.05 15.79 20.84
CA ASN A 225 22.37 14.79 20.00
C ASN A 225 20.90 15.14 19.72
N VAL A 226 20.40 16.27 20.23
CA VAL A 226 19.03 16.73 20.01
C VAL A 226 18.92 17.47 18.68
N VAL A 227 17.96 17.06 17.85
CA VAL A 227 17.71 17.70 16.56
C VAL A 227 17.13 19.09 16.75
N ASP A 228 17.83 20.08 16.19
CA ASP A 228 17.43 21.49 16.19
C ASP A 228 16.45 21.77 15.05
N CYS A 229 16.72 21.23 13.87
CA CYS A 229 15.94 21.44 12.65
C CYS A 229 15.71 20.14 11.88
N VAL A 230 14.50 19.99 11.35
CA VAL A 230 14.11 18.96 10.39
C VAL A 230 13.73 19.66 9.10
N MET A 231 14.32 19.26 7.97
CA MET A 231 14.07 19.86 6.67
C MET A 231 13.72 18.81 5.63
N ALA A 232 12.52 18.86 5.05
CA ALA A 232 12.17 18.02 3.92
C ALA A 232 12.74 18.60 2.62
N VAL A 233 13.42 17.75 1.84
CA VAL A 233 14.12 18.13 0.61
C VAL A 233 13.59 17.35 -0.58
N SER A 234 13.78 17.87 -1.79
CA SER A 234 13.39 17.14 -2.99
C SER A 234 14.32 15.96 -3.26
N PRO A 235 13.88 14.92 -4.01
CA PRO A 235 14.77 13.86 -4.48
C PRO A 235 15.97 14.40 -5.28
N HIS A 236 15.78 15.49 -6.03
CA HIS A 236 16.85 16.13 -6.79
C HIS A 236 17.91 16.73 -5.85
N GLU A 237 17.48 17.50 -4.84
CA GLU A 237 18.39 18.06 -3.85
C GLU A 237 19.11 16.97 -3.05
N ALA A 238 18.39 15.94 -2.61
CA ALA A 238 18.97 14.80 -1.91
C ALA A 238 20.08 14.14 -2.73
N GLN A 239 19.84 13.87 -4.01
CA GLN A 239 20.81 13.26 -4.91
C GLN A 239 22.04 14.14 -5.15
N GLN A 240 21.83 15.43 -5.40
CA GLN A 240 22.92 16.33 -5.80
C GLN A 240 23.76 16.79 -4.60
N LEU A 241 23.16 16.91 -3.42
CA LEU A 241 23.86 17.24 -2.18
C LEU A 241 24.49 16.01 -1.54
N TYR A 242 24.11 14.80 -1.96
CA TYR A 242 24.58 13.52 -1.41
C TYR A 242 26.09 13.46 -1.14
N PRO A 243 26.99 13.84 -2.09
CA PRO A 243 28.44 13.75 -1.84
C PRO A 243 28.91 14.64 -0.69
N HIS A 244 28.28 15.79 -0.49
CA HIS A 244 28.61 16.74 0.58
C HIS A 244 28.00 16.29 1.91
N ILE A 245 26.79 15.72 1.86
CA ILE A 245 26.12 15.15 3.04
C ILE A 245 26.96 14.00 3.60
N CYS A 246 27.47 13.09 2.76
CA CYS A 246 28.32 11.99 3.20
C CYS A 246 29.56 12.42 3.99
N GLN A 247 30.03 13.66 3.79
CA GLN A 247 31.21 14.22 4.45
C GLN A 247 30.84 15.17 5.60
N SER A 248 29.56 15.43 5.82
CA SER A 248 29.09 16.36 6.84
C SER A 248 29.08 15.69 8.21
N SER A 249 29.52 16.41 9.24
CA SER A 249 29.36 16.01 10.64
C SER A 249 28.12 16.63 11.30
N THR A 250 27.49 17.61 10.66
CA THR A 250 26.43 18.44 11.25
C THR A 250 25.05 18.07 10.69
N VAL A 251 24.99 17.62 9.44
CA VAL A 251 23.73 17.26 8.75
C VAL A 251 23.67 15.77 8.46
N VAL A 252 22.48 15.20 8.64
CA VAL A 252 22.21 13.79 8.34
C VAL A 252 20.99 13.73 7.42
N LEU A 253 21.10 12.95 6.34
CA LEU A 253 20.02 12.60 5.44
C LEU A 253 19.35 11.31 5.92
N HIS A 254 18.02 11.32 5.95
CA HIS A 254 17.17 10.23 6.39
C HIS A 254 16.20 9.86 5.28
N VAL A 255 15.95 8.55 5.12
CA VAL A 255 14.81 8.04 4.38
C VAL A 255 13.62 7.94 5.33
N TYR A 256 12.50 8.54 4.96
CA TYR A 256 11.30 8.59 5.76
C TYR A 256 10.07 8.23 4.93
N LYS A 257 9.06 7.65 5.57
CA LYS A 257 7.70 7.58 5.04
C LYS A 257 6.69 7.69 6.18
N PRO A 258 5.60 8.46 6.00
CA PRO A 258 4.51 8.50 6.98
C PRO A 258 3.84 7.14 7.13
N ARG A 259 3.38 6.82 8.35
CA ARG A 259 2.67 5.57 8.63
C ARG A 259 1.23 5.61 8.13
N TRP A 260 1.00 5.03 6.95
CA TRP A 260 -0.34 4.94 6.33
C TRP A 260 -1.11 3.67 6.65
N ASN A 261 -0.44 2.65 7.19
CA ASN A 261 -1.06 1.38 7.56
C ASN A 261 -0.45 0.92 8.89
N VAL A 262 -1.31 0.44 9.80
CA VAL A 262 -0.89 -0.08 11.10
C VAL A 262 0.05 -1.29 10.97
N GLY A 263 -0.08 -2.07 9.89
CA GLY A 263 0.81 -3.21 9.62
C GLY A 263 2.24 -2.82 9.21
N PHE A 264 2.49 -1.54 8.89
CA PHE A 264 3.85 -1.07 8.62
C PHE A 264 4.53 -0.59 9.91
N ARG A 265 5.82 -0.93 10.04
CA ARG A 265 6.70 -0.38 11.07
C ARG A 265 6.78 1.15 10.89
N SER A 266 6.66 1.88 12.00
CA SER A 266 6.85 3.33 12.02
C SER A 266 8.31 3.70 11.73
N LEU A 267 8.48 4.81 11.00
CA LEU A 267 9.79 5.41 10.67
C LEU A 267 9.99 6.75 11.39
N ASP A 268 9.22 6.97 12.45
CA ASP A 268 9.15 8.23 13.20
C ASP A 268 10.46 8.52 13.95
N ASP A 269 11.25 7.49 14.23
CA ASP A 269 12.58 7.61 14.85
C ASP A 269 13.65 8.15 13.87
N LEU A 270 13.37 8.19 12.56
CA LEU A 270 14.33 8.56 11.51
C LEU A 270 15.62 7.71 11.50
N HIS A 271 15.58 6.47 11.98
CA HIS A 271 16.77 5.61 12.08
C HIS A 271 16.87 4.54 11.00
N PHE A 272 15.84 4.38 10.17
CA PHE A 272 15.79 3.33 9.15
C PHE A 272 16.96 3.34 8.17
N PHE A 273 17.31 4.52 7.65
CA PHE A 273 18.47 4.69 6.79
C PHE A 273 19.00 6.11 6.94
N THR A 274 20.27 6.23 7.34
CA THR A 274 20.92 7.51 7.62
C THR A 274 22.23 7.66 6.83
N VAL A 275 22.47 8.87 6.34
CA VAL A 275 23.70 9.24 5.64
C VAL A 275 24.21 10.60 6.16
N PRO A 276 25.43 10.69 6.71
CA PRO A 276 26.33 9.57 6.97
C PRO A 276 25.76 8.63 8.06
N PRO A 277 26.28 7.39 8.18
CA PRO A 277 25.92 6.51 9.28
C PRO A 277 26.21 7.17 10.62
N LEU A 278 25.23 7.16 11.51
CA LEU A 278 25.35 7.72 12.85
C LEU A 278 25.81 6.64 13.85
N PRO A 279 26.89 6.88 14.63
CA PRO A 279 27.29 5.98 15.72
C PRO A 279 26.22 5.91 16.81
N GLU A 280 25.63 7.06 17.13
CA GLU A 280 24.53 7.20 18.07
C GLU A 280 23.33 7.87 17.38
N PRO A 281 22.10 7.36 17.60
CA PRO A 281 20.92 7.94 17.00
C PRO A 281 20.63 9.35 17.56
N ARG A 282 20.27 10.28 16.67
CA ARG A 282 19.84 11.63 17.08
C ARG A 282 18.43 11.59 17.66
N VAL A 283 18.18 12.41 18.69
CA VAL A 283 16.89 12.49 19.35
C VAL A 283 16.07 13.62 18.73
N VAL A 284 14.96 13.28 18.08
CA VAL A 284 13.99 14.25 17.58
C VAL A 284 13.05 14.66 18.72
N ARG A 285 12.86 15.96 18.91
CA ARG A 285 11.90 16.46 19.92
C ARG A 285 10.47 15.99 19.59
N PRO A 286 9.69 15.50 20.55
CA PRO A 286 8.35 14.97 20.30
C PRO A 286 7.42 15.96 19.55
N SER A 287 7.46 17.25 19.90
CA SER A 287 6.65 18.27 19.23
C SER A 287 7.04 18.52 17.77
N LEU A 288 8.32 18.34 17.42
CA LEU A 288 8.82 18.44 16.05
C LEU A 288 8.43 17.18 15.25
N LEU A 289 8.48 16.02 15.89
CA LEU A 289 8.03 14.76 15.31
C LEU A 289 6.52 14.78 15.01
N THR A 290 5.69 15.27 15.94
CA THR A 290 4.25 15.47 15.72
C THR A 290 4.00 16.35 14.49
N GLN A 291 4.72 17.47 14.37
CA GLN A 291 4.62 18.35 13.20
C GLN A 291 5.03 17.64 11.90
N LEU A 292 6.13 16.90 11.91
CA LEU A 292 6.61 16.14 10.76
C LEU A 292 5.57 15.10 10.31
N ASN A 293 5.03 14.33 11.25
CA ASN A 293 4.05 13.29 10.99
C ASN A 293 2.75 13.87 10.42
N LEU A 294 2.24 14.97 10.99
CA LEU A 294 1.04 15.64 10.46
C LEU A 294 1.31 16.30 9.11
N PHE A 295 2.46 16.96 8.93
CA PHE A 295 2.85 17.57 7.66
C PHE A 295 2.98 16.55 6.53
N SER A 296 3.58 15.40 6.81
CA SER A 296 3.85 14.33 5.84
C SER A 296 2.62 13.49 5.49
N GLY A 297 1.55 13.59 6.27
CA GLY A 297 0.30 12.87 6.02
C GLY A 297 0.23 11.50 6.70
N GLN A 298 0.82 11.36 7.88
CA GLN A 298 0.69 10.16 8.71
C GLN A 298 -0.77 9.95 9.13
N LEU A 299 -1.22 8.69 9.16
CA LEU A 299 -2.61 8.32 9.47
C LEU A 299 -2.74 7.57 10.79
N TYR A 300 -1.65 6.93 11.25
CA TYR A 300 -1.61 6.14 12.46
C TYR A 300 -0.52 6.64 13.40
N PHE A 301 -0.88 6.78 14.67
CA PHE A 301 0.02 7.13 15.78
C PHE A 301 0.66 5.87 16.39
N ASN A 302 1.82 6.01 17.01
CA ASN A 302 2.50 4.89 17.67
C ASN A 302 2.02 4.66 19.11
N SER A 303 1.56 5.71 19.77
CA SER A 303 1.13 5.65 21.17
C SER A 303 -0.01 6.63 21.45
N LEU A 304 -0.72 6.41 22.56
CA LEU A 304 -1.71 7.35 23.08
C LEU A 304 -1.10 8.73 23.35
N GLU A 305 0.17 8.76 23.75
CA GLU A 305 0.90 10.00 24.04
C GLU A 305 1.14 10.82 22.76
N ASP A 306 1.46 10.17 21.64
CA ASP A 306 1.62 10.85 20.35
C ASP A 306 0.30 11.41 19.83
N TYR A 307 -0.80 10.69 20.04
CA TYR A 307 -2.14 11.19 19.79
C TYR A 307 -2.45 12.43 20.64
N GLN A 308 -2.18 12.38 21.95
CA GLN A 308 -2.41 13.51 22.86
C GLN A 308 -1.62 14.75 22.45
N ARG A 309 -0.35 14.58 22.03
CA ARG A 309 0.48 15.68 21.50
C ARG A 309 -0.06 16.23 20.19
N ALA A 310 -0.56 15.38 19.30
CA ALA A 310 -1.20 15.82 18.07
C ALA A 310 -2.48 16.62 18.36
N CYS A 311 -3.27 16.19 19.35
CA CYS A 311 -4.40 16.96 19.84
C CYS A 311 -3.98 18.33 20.39
N GLU A 312 -2.97 18.37 21.27
CA GLU A 312 -2.43 19.62 21.83
C GLU A 312 -1.94 20.57 20.73
N PHE A 313 -1.19 20.05 19.75
CA PHE A 313 -0.72 20.83 18.60
C PHE A 313 -1.85 21.46 17.78
N LEU A 314 -2.98 20.75 17.65
CA LEU A 314 -4.15 21.21 16.89
C LEU A 314 -5.19 21.95 17.75
N GLY A 315 -4.98 22.10 19.06
CA GLY A 315 -5.97 22.68 19.98
C GLY A 315 -7.21 21.80 20.21
N LEU A 316 -7.07 20.47 20.03
CA LEU A 316 -8.11 19.47 20.23
C LEU A 316 -8.15 18.98 21.67
N ALA A 317 -9.34 18.59 22.14
CA ALA A 317 -9.45 17.82 23.36
C ALA A 317 -9.02 16.37 23.11
N SER A 318 -8.19 15.82 24.00
CA SER A 318 -7.82 14.39 23.97
C SER A 318 -8.69 13.52 24.87
N THR A 319 -9.45 14.14 25.79
CA THR A 319 -10.33 13.48 26.76
C THR A 319 -11.67 14.21 26.88
N LYS A 320 -12.70 13.52 27.37
CA LYS A 320 -13.99 14.15 27.69
C LYS A 320 -13.80 15.32 28.67
N ALA A 321 -14.58 16.38 28.51
CA ALA A 321 -14.49 17.59 29.31
C ALA A 321 -14.57 17.28 30.83
N ASN A 322 -13.59 17.80 31.56
CA ASN A 322 -13.72 18.03 33.00
C ASN A 322 -14.36 19.41 33.20
N SER A 323 -14.90 19.70 34.39
CA SER A 323 -15.70 20.89 34.77
C SER A 323 -15.10 22.28 34.46
N HIS A 324 -13.89 22.35 33.91
CA HIS A 324 -13.13 23.55 33.60
C HIS A 324 -12.91 23.78 32.08
N CYS A 325 -13.40 22.90 31.20
CA CYS A 325 -13.16 22.99 29.75
C CYS A 325 -14.48 22.90 28.97
N THR A 326 -14.89 23.99 28.31
CA THR A 326 -16.04 24.00 27.40
C THR A 326 -15.64 23.44 26.04
N LEU A 327 -16.32 22.38 25.61
CA LEU A 327 -16.12 21.78 24.29
C LEU A 327 -17.22 22.22 23.32
N ALA A 328 -16.85 22.44 22.06
CA ALA A 328 -17.81 22.57 20.97
C ALA A 328 -18.40 21.19 20.58
N ALA A 329 -19.51 21.18 19.82
CA ALA A 329 -20.23 19.96 19.44
C ALA A 329 -19.40 18.96 18.60
N ASP A 330 -18.31 19.44 18.03
CA ASP A 330 -17.33 18.74 17.21
C ASP A 330 -16.05 18.36 17.98
N GLY A 331 -16.02 18.54 19.32
CA GLY A 331 -14.93 18.08 20.19
C GLY A 331 -13.76 19.06 20.35
N PHE A 332 -13.85 20.26 19.79
CA PHE A 332 -12.82 21.30 19.89
C PHE A 332 -12.86 22.04 21.24
N ILE A 333 -11.70 22.45 21.74
CA ILE A 333 -11.57 23.25 22.98
C ILE A 333 -11.99 24.69 22.67
N LEU A 334 -13.10 25.15 23.26
CA LEU A 334 -13.51 26.55 23.19
C LEU A 334 -12.70 27.34 24.22
N GLN A 335 -11.57 27.92 23.81
CA GLN A 335 -10.94 28.98 24.59
C GLN A 335 -11.65 30.31 24.32
N ALA A 336 -11.87 31.10 25.36
CA ALA A 336 -12.53 32.41 25.27
C ALA A 336 -11.56 33.48 24.71
N SER A 337 -11.21 33.43 23.41
CA SER A 337 -10.49 34.50 22.71
C SER A 337 -10.60 34.33 21.17
N ASP A 338 -10.23 35.37 20.39
CA ASP A 338 -10.16 35.35 18.91
C ASP A 338 -9.29 34.20 18.34
N GLU A 339 -8.42 33.58 19.15
CA GLU A 339 -7.64 32.38 18.80
C GLU A 339 -8.52 31.12 18.60
N ALA A 340 -9.79 31.17 19.04
CA ALA A 340 -10.74 30.06 18.92
C ALA A 340 -11.13 29.74 17.46
N GLN A 341 -11.18 30.73 16.56
CA GLN A 341 -11.54 30.47 15.16
C GLN A 341 -10.45 29.69 14.41
N GLY A 342 -9.18 29.93 14.73
CA GLY A 342 -8.04 29.20 14.17
C GLY A 342 -8.02 27.73 14.57
N ALA A 343 -8.26 27.47 15.86
CA ALA A 343 -8.33 26.12 16.42
C ALA A 343 -9.48 25.28 15.83
N LEU A 344 -10.61 25.91 15.46
CA LEU A 344 -11.76 25.23 14.84
C LEU A 344 -11.54 24.86 13.36
N LEU A 345 -10.68 25.60 12.66
CA LEU A 345 -10.47 25.44 11.22
C LEU A 345 -9.23 24.61 10.87
N ALA A 346 -8.21 24.58 11.74
CA ALA A 346 -7.00 23.79 11.55
C ALA A 346 -7.27 22.28 11.32
N PRO A 347 -8.18 21.62 12.05
CA PRO A 347 -8.50 20.21 11.85
C PRO A 347 -9.22 19.94 10.52
N ARG A 348 -10.12 20.86 10.10
CA ARG A 348 -10.79 20.78 8.79
C ARG A 348 -9.79 20.94 7.66
N PHE A 349 -8.89 21.91 7.78
CA PHE A 349 -7.81 22.13 6.83
C PHE A 349 -6.86 20.92 6.74
N LEU A 350 -6.47 20.36 7.89
CA LEU A 350 -5.62 19.17 7.92
C LEU A 350 -6.33 17.96 7.31
N LYS A 351 -7.63 17.78 7.53
CA LYS A 351 -8.43 16.71 6.89
C LYS A 351 -8.35 16.78 5.36
N GLU A 352 -8.38 17.99 4.79
CA GLU A 352 -8.23 18.17 3.34
C GLU A 352 -6.79 17.87 2.87
N ILE A 353 -5.76 18.28 3.61
CA ILE A 353 -4.37 17.90 3.31
C ILE A 353 -4.19 16.38 3.31
N MET A 354 -4.73 15.69 4.31
CA MET A 354 -4.63 14.23 4.43
C MET A 354 -5.31 13.53 3.26
N LYS A 355 -6.49 14.00 2.83
CA LYS A 355 -7.17 13.49 1.64
C LYS A 355 -6.34 13.72 0.38
N ILE A 356 -5.77 14.91 0.20
CA ILE A 356 -4.92 15.22 -0.96
C ILE A 356 -3.73 14.27 -1.02
N ARG A 357 -3.01 14.09 0.09
CA ARG A 357 -1.87 13.17 0.17
C ARG A 357 -2.26 11.70 -0.04
N LYS A 358 -3.52 11.34 0.21
CA LYS A 358 -4.09 10.01 -0.03
C LYS A 358 -4.90 9.92 -1.33
N ASN A 359 -4.70 10.83 -2.29
CA ASN A 359 -5.38 10.83 -3.59
C ASN A 359 -6.92 10.79 -3.48
N GLY A 360 -7.48 11.45 -2.48
CA GLY A 360 -8.93 11.54 -2.24
C GLY A 360 -9.54 10.35 -1.49
N GLU A 361 -8.75 9.34 -1.10
CA GLU A 361 -9.27 8.19 -0.35
C GLU A 361 -9.70 8.59 1.07
N GLY A 362 -10.75 7.94 1.59
CA GLY A 362 -11.26 8.19 2.92
C GLY A 362 -10.24 7.86 4.02
N ILE A 363 -10.18 8.71 5.05
CA ILE A 363 -9.33 8.53 6.23
C ILE A 363 -10.10 8.20 7.51
N GLY A 364 -11.44 8.16 7.48
CA GLY A 364 -12.27 8.09 8.70
C GLY A 364 -12.02 6.87 9.61
N ARG A 365 -11.49 5.76 9.06
CA ARG A 365 -11.13 4.54 9.82
C ARG A 365 -9.68 4.52 10.34
N THR A 366 -9.00 5.66 10.33
CA THR A 366 -7.60 5.80 10.80
C THR A 366 -7.57 6.59 12.10
N HIS A 367 -6.49 6.48 12.88
CA HIS A 367 -6.37 7.23 14.14
C HIS A 367 -6.47 8.75 13.90
N VAL A 368 -5.78 9.26 12.88
CA VAL A 368 -5.85 10.68 12.51
C VAL A 368 -7.25 11.04 11.99
N GLY A 369 -7.90 10.16 11.22
CA GLY A 369 -9.27 10.39 10.77
C GLY A 369 -10.27 10.52 11.92
N SER A 370 -10.21 9.61 12.89
CA SER A 370 -11.03 9.65 14.11
C SER A 370 -10.75 10.91 14.93
N MET A 371 -9.48 11.24 15.14
CA MET A 371 -9.07 12.48 15.83
C MET A 371 -9.65 13.74 15.15
N LEU A 372 -9.57 13.82 13.82
CA LEU A 372 -10.08 14.97 13.05
C LEU A 372 -11.62 15.01 12.94
N GLU A 373 -12.31 13.94 13.34
CA GLU A 373 -13.77 13.86 13.46
C GLU A 373 -14.24 14.06 14.92
N GLY A 374 -13.33 14.38 15.84
CA GLY A 374 -13.65 14.60 17.26
C GLY A 374 -13.90 13.30 18.03
N VAL A 375 -13.53 12.14 17.47
CA VAL A 375 -13.63 10.84 18.14
C VAL A 375 -12.39 10.61 18.99
N PHE A 376 -12.58 10.42 20.30
CA PHE A 376 -11.50 10.16 21.24
C PHE A 376 -10.93 8.75 21.06
N LEU A 377 -9.60 8.65 21.00
CA LEU A 377 -8.89 7.39 21.01
C LEU A 377 -8.54 6.98 22.45
N ALA A 378 -8.69 5.68 22.74
CA ALA A 378 -8.34 5.05 24.00
C ALA A 378 -7.06 4.22 23.85
N LEU A 379 -6.48 3.80 24.98
CA LEU A 379 -5.27 2.96 25.00
C LEU A 379 -5.44 1.66 24.18
N SER A 380 -6.65 1.10 24.14
CA SER A 380 -6.98 -0.10 23.36
C SER A 380 -6.80 0.05 21.86
N ASP A 381 -6.86 1.29 21.34
CA ASP A 381 -6.73 1.55 19.89
C ASP A 381 -5.27 1.44 19.41
N PHE A 382 -4.33 1.27 20.34
CA PHE A 382 -2.88 1.18 20.06
C PHE A 382 -2.29 -0.19 20.40
N ALA A 383 -3.14 -1.15 20.78
CA ALA A 383 -2.74 -2.48 21.26
C ALA A 383 -2.42 -3.47 20.12
#